data_AF-A0A7M3WYZ2-F1
#
_entry.id   AF-A0A7M3WYZ2-F1
#
_cell.length_a   1.000
_cell.length_b   1.000
_cell.length_c   1.000
_cell.angle_alpha   90.00
_cell.angle_beta   90.00
_cell.angle_gamma   90.00
#
_symmetry.space_group_name_H-M   'P 1'
#
loop_
_entity.id
_entity.type
_entity.pdbx_description
1 polymer ?
#
loop_
_entity_poly.entity_id
_entity_poly.type
_entity_poly.pdbx_seq_one_letter_code
_entity_poly.pdbx_strand_id
1 'polypeptide(L)'
;MIGTILDVQPAPNGTSLDVWLVGGVNGSMKLNIPWCPSLHVHATRQRLQHLCSWLEQPEIRDRFGLGLMRMHRSRLSLDASEVDEVLEIDVHNCLHLKKVATHIESRGQYKHYTLYSVDAHLAQRFLLEHRVKPFQKVRWDGHVFHSEPNEEDEFPDLTIVHMGFSYQTVNGFHSDEAEVERIEFRRCSSDGTCDDSSIPSVTLVRNPNTCASHFLQRLEKAMKEIDPDVVVTHGGDGLHLPALMRMAAKCAMPFSLSRDGRPLEARTSARTIHSYGQTLHKDGYIPLYGRLHIDRVGSFIVREGGLQGLFELARHSQQSPQDISRLSPGSVISAIQMRTAMEDGVLVP
;
A
#
# COMPACT_ATOMS: atom_id res chain seq x y z
N MET A 1 -1.46 -1.85 23.67
CA MET A 1 -0.53 -2.64 22.82
C MET A 1 0.61 -1.73 22.39
N ILE A 2 1.86 -2.18 22.42
CA ILE A 2 3.04 -1.37 22.05
C ILE A 2 3.74 -2.04 20.88
N GLY A 3 4.13 -1.26 19.87
CA GLY A 3 4.91 -1.73 18.72
C GLY A 3 5.27 -0.59 17.78
N THR A 4 6.00 -0.90 16.72
CA THR A 4 6.41 0.06 15.69
C THR A 4 5.55 -0.10 14.44
N ILE A 5 5.03 1.00 13.88
CA ILE A 5 4.18 0.96 12.68
C ILE A 5 4.99 0.46 11.48
N LEU A 6 4.66 -0.71 10.94
CA LEU A 6 5.27 -1.26 9.73
C LEU A 6 4.56 -0.77 8.47
N ASP A 7 3.24 -0.88 8.44
CA ASP A 7 2.43 -0.59 7.26
C ASP A 7 0.99 -0.23 7.64
N VAL A 8 0.33 0.56 6.79
CA VAL A 8 -1.08 0.91 6.90
C VAL A 8 -1.74 0.70 5.55
N GLN A 9 -2.76 -0.15 5.50
CA GLN A 9 -3.43 -0.53 4.25
C GLN A 9 -4.95 -0.55 4.42
N PRO A 10 -5.73 -0.28 3.35
CA PRO A 10 -7.17 -0.52 3.37
C PRO A 10 -7.50 -1.97 3.69
N ALA A 11 -8.42 -2.15 4.63
CA ALA A 11 -8.99 -3.46 4.88
C ALA A 11 -9.89 -3.89 3.70
N PRO A 12 -10.11 -5.19 3.48
CA PRO A 12 -10.91 -5.68 2.36
C PRO A 12 -12.37 -5.22 2.41
N ASN A 13 -12.85 -4.87 3.61
CA ASN A 13 -14.20 -4.35 3.82
C ASN A 13 -14.39 -2.89 3.36
N GLY A 14 -13.29 -2.16 3.08
CA GLY A 14 -13.31 -0.75 2.69
C GLY A 14 -13.77 0.25 3.76
N THR A 15 -14.11 -0.20 4.98
CA THR A 15 -14.67 0.63 6.07
C THR A 15 -13.69 0.81 7.24
N SER A 16 -12.48 0.29 7.09
CA SER A 16 -11.43 0.31 8.10
C SER A 16 -10.05 0.27 7.42
N LEU A 17 -9.02 0.74 8.13
CA LEU A 17 -7.63 0.48 7.77
C LEU A 17 -7.03 -0.57 8.71
N ASP A 18 -6.20 -1.42 8.14
CA ASP A 18 -5.35 -2.33 8.89
C ASP A 18 -3.99 -1.67 9.13
N VAL A 19 -3.68 -1.45 10.41
CA VAL A 19 -2.38 -0.96 10.89
C VAL A 19 -1.60 -2.15 11.41
N TRP A 20 -0.43 -2.38 10.81
CA TRP A 20 0.48 -3.44 11.23
C TRP A 20 1.55 -2.86 12.14
N LEU A 21 1.66 -3.44 13.33
CA LEU A 21 2.70 -3.14 14.29
C LEU A 21 3.69 -4.31 14.33
N VAL A 22 4.99 -4.00 14.44
CA VAL A 22 6.06 -4.98 14.63
C VAL A 22 6.91 -4.64 15.84
N GLY A 23 7.64 -5.63 16.34
CA GLY A 23 8.44 -5.50 17.55
C GLY A 23 7.59 -5.44 18.84
N GLY A 24 8.29 -5.32 19.97
CA GLY A 24 7.67 -5.44 21.29
C GLY A 24 7.44 -6.91 21.71
N VAL A 25 6.89 -7.11 22.92
CA VAL A 25 6.73 -8.43 23.55
C VAL A 25 5.83 -9.38 22.74
N ASN A 26 4.93 -8.82 21.92
CA ASN A 26 3.90 -9.57 21.21
C ASN A 26 4.26 -9.90 19.75
N GLY A 27 5.45 -9.50 19.27
CA GLY A 27 5.83 -9.66 17.86
C GLY A 27 4.92 -8.85 16.91
N SER A 28 4.60 -9.41 15.74
CA SER A 28 3.74 -8.74 14.77
C SER A 28 2.27 -8.73 15.19
N MET A 29 1.61 -7.57 15.14
CA MET A 29 0.20 -7.41 15.50
C MET A 29 -0.55 -6.65 14.39
N LYS A 30 -1.80 -7.04 14.15
CA LYS A 30 -2.73 -6.30 13.28
C LYS A 30 -3.77 -5.57 14.13
N LEU A 31 -3.92 -4.26 13.90
CA LEU A 31 -5.03 -3.46 14.41
C LEU A 31 -5.97 -3.13 13.25
N ASN A 32 -7.23 -3.51 13.35
CA ASN A 32 -8.26 -3.09 12.41
C ASN A 32 -9.00 -1.88 12.99
N ILE A 33 -8.82 -0.71 12.38
CA ILE A 33 -9.33 0.57 12.90
C ILE A 33 -10.40 1.10 11.95
N PRO A 34 -11.67 1.22 12.40
CA PRO A 34 -12.73 1.85 11.61
C PRO A 34 -12.32 3.27 11.23
N TRP A 35 -12.35 3.55 9.93
CA TRP A 35 -11.94 4.84 9.39
C TRP A 35 -12.53 5.04 8.00
N CYS A 36 -13.02 6.23 7.72
CA CYS A 36 -13.58 6.59 6.42
C CYS A 36 -12.99 7.91 5.92
N PRO A 37 -12.60 8.00 4.63
CA PRO A 37 -12.16 9.25 4.04
C PRO A 37 -13.35 10.17 3.77
N SER A 38 -13.07 11.47 3.79
CA SER A 38 -13.98 12.51 3.27
C SER A 38 -13.46 13.07 1.94
N LEU A 39 -14.35 13.41 1.01
CA LEU A 39 -14.02 14.21 -0.17
C LEU A 39 -14.62 15.61 -0.03
N HIS A 40 -14.04 16.58 -0.72
CA HIS A 40 -14.49 17.97 -0.64
C HIS A 40 -14.91 18.49 -2.01
N VAL A 41 -15.99 19.26 -2.06
CA VAL A 41 -16.50 19.85 -3.30
C VAL A 41 -16.62 21.35 -3.13
N HIS A 42 -15.96 22.09 -4.02
CA HIS A 42 -16.10 23.54 -4.14
C HIS A 42 -17.03 23.89 -5.31
N ALA A 43 -17.99 24.78 -5.05
CA ALA A 43 -18.87 25.41 -6.02
C ALA A 43 -19.58 26.61 -5.37
N THR A 44 -20.47 27.28 -6.11
CA THR A 44 -21.35 28.28 -5.50
C THR A 44 -22.26 27.66 -4.43
N ARG A 45 -22.58 28.41 -3.38
CA ARG A 45 -23.41 27.94 -2.26
C ARG A 45 -24.73 27.28 -2.69
N GLN A 46 -25.42 27.86 -3.68
CA GLN A 46 -26.66 27.28 -4.22
C GLN A 46 -26.42 25.89 -4.85
N ARG A 47 -25.30 25.71 -5.57
CA ARG A 47 -24.95 24.43 -6.18
C ARG A 47 -24.58 23.40 -5.11
N LEU A 48 -23.86 23.79 -4.08
CA LEU A 48 -23.53 22.91 -2.95
C LEU A 48 -24.79 22.44 -2.21
N GLN A 49 -25.76 23.33 -1.99
CA GLN A 49 -27.05 22.96 -1.42
C GLN A 49 -27.80 21.95 -2.29
N HIS A 50 -27.89 22.21 -3.60
CA HIS A 50 -28.55 21.28 -4.54
C HIS A 50 -27.82 19.93 -4.62
N LEU A 51 -26.48 19.94 -4.56
CA LEU A 51 -25.66 18.73 -4.53
C LEU A 51 -25.93 17.93 -3.26
N CYS A 52 -25.94 18.58 -2.09
CA CYS A 52 -26.25 17.96 -0.80
C CYS A 52 -27.61 17.26 -0.85
N SER A 53 -28.66 17.97 -1.26
CA SER A 53 -30.02 17.40 -1.34
C SER A 53 -30.12 16.22 -2.32
N TRP A 54 -29.31 16.19 -3.38
CA TRP A 54 -29.26 15.06 -4.30
C TRP A 54 -28.50 13.87 -3.70
N LEU A 55 -27.38 14.10 -3.02
CA LEU A 55 -26.59 13.05 -2.35
C LEU A 55 -27.34 12.44 -1.16
N GLU A 56 -28.26 13.18 -0.53
CA GLU A 56 -29.13 12.70 0.56
C GLU A 56 -30.20 11.71 0.10
N GLN A 57 -30.47 11.61 -1.22
CA GLN A 57 -31.43 10.64 -1.75
C GLN A 57 -30.99 9.22 -1.37
N PRO A 58 -31.87 8.37 -0.80
CA PRO A 58 -31.51 7.04 -0.34
C PRO A 58 -30.80 6.19 -1.40
N GLU A 59 -31.23 6.29 -2.66
CA GLU A 59 -30.66 5.54 -3.78
C GLU A 59 -29.21 5.93 -4.07
N ILE A 60 -28.83 7.18 -3.82
CA ILE A 60 -27.47 7.68 -4.02
C ILE A 60 -26.64 7.38 -2.77
N ARG A 61 -27.18 7.71 -1.60
CA ARG A 61 -26.52 7.52 -0.31
C ARG A 61 -26.14 6.07 -0.07
N ASP A 62 -27.07 5.14 -0.28
CA ASP A 62 -26.85 3.71 -0.04
C ASP A 62 -25.94 3.09 -1.11
N ARG A 63 -26.11 3.50 -2.38
CA ARG A 63 -25.27 3.03 -3.50
C ARG A 63 -23.79 3.32 -3.27
N PHE A 64 -23.50 4.51 -2.74
CA PHE A 64 -22.12 4.95 -2.56
C PHE A 64 -21.61 4.82 -1.12
N GLY A 65 -22.49 4.59 -0.15
CA GLY A 65 -22.14 4.54 1.28
C GLY A 65 -21.76 5.92 1.82
N LEU A 66 -22.58 6.95 1.54
CA LEU A 66 -22.30 8.31 1.98
C LEU A 66 -22.68 8.52 3.44
N GLY A 67 -21.76 9.12 4.19
CA GLY A 67 -21.88 9.43 5.60
C GLY A 67 -22.45 10.82 5.85
N LEU A 68 -21.87 11.50 6.82
CA LEU A 68 -22.22 12.89 7.15
C LEU A 68 -21.76 13.81 6.01
N MET A 69 -22.57 14.83 5.73
CA MET A 69 -22.21 15.94 4.84
C MET A 69 -22.24 17.24 5.62
N ARG A 70 -21.19 18.05 5.48
CA ARG A 70 -21.05 19.29 6.23
C ARG A 70 -20.45 20.40 5.39
N MET A 71 -20.95 21.61 5.58
CA MET A 71 -20.30 22.80 5.01
C MET A 71 -19.06 23.09 5.86
N HIS A 72 -17.92 23.15 5.20
CA HIS A 72 -16.62 23.35 5.81
C HIS A 72 -15.92 24.54 5.16
N ARG A 73 -15.02 25.22 5.88
CA ARG A 73 -14.20 26.30 5.33
C ARG A 73 -12.74 25.87 5.30
N SER A 74 -12.15 25.87 4.12
CA SER A 74 -10.77 25.42 3.95
C SER A 74 -10.04 26.23 2.89
N ARG A 75 -8.70 26.15 2.90
CA ARG A 75 -7.88 26.77 1.86
C ARG A 75 -7.81 25.86 0.64
N LEU A 76 -8.04 26.42 -0.54
CA LEU A 76 -8.01 25.67 -1.80
C LEU A 76 -6.68 25.77 -2.54
N SER A 77 -5.77 26.61 -2.06
CA SER A 77 -4.42 26.82 -2.61
C SER A 77 -3.44 27.16 -1.48
N LEU A 78 -2.17 26.79 -1.68
CA LEU A 78 -1.08 27.12 -0.77
C LEU A 78 -0.85 28.63 -0.66
N ASP A 79 -1.02 29.36 -1.76
CA ASP A 79 -0.78 30.81 -1.85
C ASP A 79 -1.97 31.65 -1.37
N ALA A 80 -3.11 31.01 -1.10
CA ALA A 80 -4.32 31.70 -0.66
C ALA A 80 -4.31 31.88 0.86
N SER A 81 -4.50 33.13 1.30
CA SER A 81 -4.81 33.44 2.70
C SER A 81 -6.30 33.29 3.00
N GLU A 82 -7.15 33.32 1.97
CA GLU A 82 -8.59 33.20 2.09
C GLU A 82 -9.02 31.74 2.22
N VAL A 83 -10.14 31.53 2.91
CA VAL A 83 -10.77 30.21 3.08
C VAL A 83 -12.14 30.22 2.40
N ASP A 84 -12.34 29.24 1.52
CA ASP A 84 -13.53 29.05 0.72
C ASP A 84 -14.51 28.09 1.40
N GLU A 85 -15.79 28.23 1.07
CA GLU A 85 -16.84 27.31 1.52
C GLU A 85 -16.87 26.08 0.62
N VAL A 86 -16.72 24.90 1.22
CA VAL A 86 -16.76 23.60 0.53
C VAL A 86 -17.78 22.68 1.19
N LEU A 87 -18.33 21.75 0.41
CA LEU A 87 -19.11 20.62 0.94
C LEU A 87 -18.17 19.45 1.19
N GLU A 88 -17.98 19.09 2.46
CA GLU A 88 -17.27 17.89 2.88
C GLU A 88 -18.26 16.72 2.97
N ILE A 89 -17.89 15.58 2.38
CA ILE A 89 -18.74 14.39 2.26
C ILE A 89 -17.95 13.18 2.74
N ASP A 90 -18.40 12.57 3.84
CA ASP A 90 -17.83 11.32 4.34
C ASP A 90 -18.21 10.16 3.40
N VAL A 91 -17.25 9.29 3.10
CA VAL A 91 -17.44 8.11 2.28
C VAL A 91 -17.12 6.88 3.10
N HIS A 92 -18.13 6.22 3.67
CA HIS A 92 -17.95 5.10 4.60
C HIS A 92 -17.14 3.95 3.99
N ASN A 93 -17.27 3.73 2.68
CA ASN A 93 -16.45 2.75 1.96
C ASN A 93 -15.40 3.46 1.11
N CYS A 94 -14.13 3.42 1.52
CA CYS A 94 -13.03 4.07 0.83
C CYS A 94 -12.84 3.58 -0.62
N LEU A 95 -13.30 2.37 -0.97
CA LEU A 95 -13.26 1.83 -2.33
C LEU A 95 -14.22 2.54 -3.29
N HIS A 96 -15.19 3.31 -2.76
CA HIS A 96 -16.14 4.08 -3.54
C HIS A 96 -15.71 5.51 -3.81
N LEU A 97 -14.63 5.99 -3.17
CA LEU A 97 -14.19 7.40 -3.22
C LEU A 97 -14.11 7.94 -4.67
N LYS A 98 -13.40 7.22 -5.55
CA LYS A 98 -13.28 7.61 -6.97
C LYS A 98 -14.60 7.52 -7.72
N LYS A 99 -15.43 6.52 -7.44
CA LYS A 99 -16.74 6.33 -8.09
C LYS A 99 -17.68 7.49 -7.74
N VAL A 100 -17.69 7.92 -6.49
CA VAL A 100 -18.47 9.08 -6.02
C VAL A 100 -17.98 10.35 -6.70
N ALA A 101 -16.66 10.58 -6.70
CA ALA A 101 -16.06 11.75 -7.34
C ALA A 101 -16.47 11.87 -8.82
N THR A 102 -16.27 10.81 -9.60
CA THR A 102 -16.68 10.79 -11.02
C THR A 102 -18.17 11.04 -11.21
N HIS A 103 -19.02 10.56 -10.31
CA HIS A 103 -20.47 10.75 -10.40
C HIS A 103 -20.87 12.21 -10.10
N ILE A 104 -20.23 12.83 -9.11
CA ILE A 104 -20.40 14.26 -8.80
C ILE A 104 -19.93 15.10 -10.00
N GLU A 105 -18.74 14.81 -10.54
CA GLU A 105 -18.22 15.49 -11.73
C GLU A 105 -19.17 15.40 -12.91
N SER A 106 -19.66 14.19 -13.24
CA SER A 106 -20.58 14.00 -14.36
C SER A 106 -21.89 14.77 -14.15
N ARG A 107 -22.42 14.79 -12.91
CA ARG A 107 -23.62 15.57 -12.55
C ARG A 107 -23.40 17.06 -12.75
N GLY A 108 -22.20 17.54 -12.45
CA GLY A 108 -21.74 18.92 -12.67
C GLY A 108 -21.27 19.20 -14.09
N GLN A 109 -21.46 18.29 -15.05
CA GLN A 109 -20.97 18.40 -16.43
C GLN A 109 -19.46 18.71 -16.50
N TYR A 110 -18.69 18.26 -15.51
CA TYR A 110 -17.24 18.47 -15.38
C TYR A 110 -16.81 19.94 -15.29
N LYS A 111 -17.74 20.86 -15.02
CA LYS A 111 -17.48 22.32 -15.02
C LYS A 111 -17.99 23.02 -13.78
N HIS A 112 -18.91 22.39 -13.05
CA HIS A 112 -19.66 23.05 -11.98
C HIS A 112 -19.21 22.69 -10.58
N TYR A 113 -18.38 21.66 -10.46
CA TYR A 113 -17.83 21.17 -9.20
C TYR A 113 -16.32 21.01 -9.39
N THR A 114 -15.55 21.60 -8.49
CA THR A 114 -14.13 21.30 -8.33
C THR A 114 -14.01 20.40 -7.11
N LEU A 115 -13.46 19.20 -7.30
CA LEU A 115 -13.29 18.24 -6.21
C LEU A 115 -11.88 18.33 -5.65
N TYR A 116 -11.77 17.99 -4.37
CA TYR A 116 -10.52 17.90 -3.64
C TYR A 116 -10.54 16.66 -2.75
N SER A 117 -9.35 16.23 -2.32
CA SER A 117 -9.13 15.08 -1.44
C SER A 117 -9.58 13.73 -2.04
N VAL A 118 -9.74 13.65 -3.37
CA VAL A 118 -10.15 12.43 -4.08
C VAL A 118 -8.97 11.49 -4.29
N ASP A 119 -7.84 12.03 -4.74
CA ASP A 119 -6.62 11.26 -5.05
C ASP A 119 -5.65 11.17 -3.86
N ALA A 120 -6.06 11.68 -2.70
CA ALA A 120 -5.25 11.61 -1.49
C ALA A 120 -5.13 10.17 -0.99
N HIS A 121 -3.89 9.73 -0.78
CA HIS A 121 -3.58 8.36 -0.39
C HIS A 121 -4.14 8.04 1.00
N LEU A 122 -4.92 6.97 1.11
CA LEU A 122 -5.70 6.66 2.33
C LEU A 122 -4.82 6.48 3.56
N ALA A 123 -3.71 5.74 3.43
CA ALA A 123 -2.74 5.56 4.51
C ALA A 123 -2.18 6.90 5.00
N GLN A 124 -1.88 7.81 4.09
CA GLN A 124 -1.34 9.14 4.40
C GLN A 124 -2.31 9.99 5.20
N ARG A 125 -3.57 10.05 4.77
CA ARG A 125 -4.62 10.76 5.50
C ARG A 125 -4.82 10.20 6.90
N PHE A 126 -4.89 8.88 7.01
CA PHE A 126 -5.05 8.19 8.28
C PHE A 126 -3.88 8.50 9.24
N LEU A 127 -2.65 8.38 8.75
CA LEU A 127 -1.43 8.63 9.53
C LEU A 127 -1.35 10.10 10.00
N LEU A 128 -1.70 11.04 9.13
CA LEU A 128 -1.79 12.47 9.45
C LEU A 128 -2.81 12.74 10.57
N GLU A 129 -4.03 12.25 10.41
CA GLU A 129 -5.12 12.45 11.37
C GLU A 129 -4.77 11.88 12.74
N HIS A 130 -4.13 10.71 12.78
CA HIS A 130 -3.69 10.06 14.01
C HIS A 130 -2.32 10.55 14.51
N ARG A 131 -1.69 11.50 13.82
CA ARG A 131 -0.37 12.09 14.15
C ARG A 131 0.72 11.05 14.36
N VAL A 132 0.73 10.03 13.52
CA VAL A 132 1.72 8.96 13.53
C VAL A 132 2.37 8.79 12.17
N LYS A 133 3.52 8.13 12.13
CA LYS A 133 4.32 7.93 10.92
C LYS A 133 4.75 6.48 10.77
N PRO A 134 5.04 6.02 9.55
CA PRO A 134 5.73 4.74 9.34
C PRO A 134 7.02 4.68 10.16
N PHE A 135 7.28 3.50 10.73
CA PHE A 135 8.42 3.21 11.59
C PHE A 135 8.49 4.00 12.90
N GLN A 136 7.39 4.62 13.32
CA GLN A 136 7.27 5.23 14.64
C GLN A 136 6.82 4.20 15.68
N LYS A 137 7.48 4.21 16.84
CA LYS A 137 7.09 3.41 17.99
C LYS A 137 5.88 4.04 18.68
N VAL A 138 4.82 3.26 18.85
CA VAL A 138 3.53 3.73 19.36
C VAL A 138 2.94 2.79 20.38
N ARG A 139 2.16 3.35 21.30
CA ARG A 139 1.26 2.61 22.18
C ARG A 139 -0.19 2.88 21.78
N TRP A 140 -0.88 1.83 21.38
CA TRP A 140 -2.33 1.84 21.15
C TRP A 140 -3.09 1.50 22.43
N ASP A 141 -4.00 2.38 22.86
CA ASP A 141 -4.84 2.20 24.05
C ASP A 141 -6.25 1.66 23.78
N GLY A 142 -6.61 1.49 22.50
CA GLY A 142 -7.97 1.12 22.07
C GLY A 142 -8.65 2.20 21.24
N HIS A 143 -8.18 3.45 21.32
CA HIS A 143 -8.79 4.60 20.66
C HIS A 143 -7.75 5.52 20.00
N VAL A 144 -6.61 5.75 20.65
CA VAL A 144 -5.60 6.71 20.20
C VAL A 144 -4.21 6.08 20.20
N PHE A 145 -3.39 6.51 19.25
CA PHE A 145 -1.96 6.22 19.25
C PHE A 145 -1.22 7.24 20.11
N HIS A 146 -0.50 6.75 21.10
CA HIS A 146 0.45 7.55 21.88
C HIS A 146 1.85 7.33 21.31
N SER A 147 2.52 8.42 20.94
CA SER A 147 3.93 8.33 20.53
C SER A 147 4.77 7.91 21.73
N GLU A 148 5.58 6.88 21.57
CA GLU A 148 6.59 6.51 22.54
C GLU A 148 7.91 7.23 22.18
N PRO A 149 8.70 7.68 23.17
CA PRO A 149 10.01 8.25 22.90
C PRO A 149 10.90 7.19 22.23
N ASN A 150 11.49 7.57 21.11
CA ASN A 150 12.51 6.80 20.41
C ASN A 150 13.58 7.80 19.94
N GLU A 151 14.83 7.35 19.77
CA GLU A 151 15.82 8.19 19.08
C GLU A 151 15.26 8.48 17.67
N GLU A 152 15.19 9.76 17.30
CA GLU A 152 14.37 10.24 16.15
C GLU A 152 14.78 9.65 14.79
N ASP A 153 15.88 8.89 14.70
CA ASP A 153 16.48 8.42 13.45
C ASP A 153 16.70 6.89 13.36
N GLU A 154 16.35 6.10 14.39
CA GLU A 154 16.59 4.65 14.33
C GLU A 154 15.37 3.88 13.77
N PHE A 155 15.60 3.06 12.74
CA PHE A 155 14.60 2.13 12.23
C PHE A 155 14.48 0.90 13.15
N PRO A 156 13.29 0.29 13.26
CA PRO A 156 13.16 -0.96 14.02
C PRO A 156 14.08 -2.04 13.45
N ASP A 157 14.55 -2.95 14.30
CA ASP A 157 15.21 -4.17 13.83
C ASP A 157 14.16 -5.05 13.13
N LEU A 158 14.26 -5.11 11.80
CA LEU A 158 13.33 -5.84 10.95
C LEU A 158 13.94 -7.16 10.50
N THR A 159 13.10 -8.19 10.45
CA THR A 159 13.44 -9.45 9.78
C THR A 159 13.29 -9.29 8.28
N ILE A 160 14.40 -9.02 7.60
CA ILE A 160 14.50 -8.81 6.16
C ILE A 160 15.08 -10.05 5.50
N VAL A 161 14.37 -10.60 4.52
CA VAL A 161 14.84 -11.76 3.74
C VAL A 161 14.78 -11.48 2.24
N HIS A 162 15.78 -11.96 1.53
CA HIS A 162 15.74 -12.08 0.08
C HIS A 162 15.11 -13.44 -0.28
N MET A 163 14.03 -13.40 -1.05
CA MET A 163 13.34 -14.56 -1.60
C MET A 163 13.80 -14.75 -3.05
N GLY A 164 14.81 -15.61 -3.23
CA GLY A 164 15.40 -15.93 -4.52
C GLY A 164 14.64 -17.08 -5.22
N PHE A 165 14.52 -16.98 -6.54
CA PHE A 165 13.85 -17.98 -7.36
C PHE A 165 14.83 -18.59 -8.38
N SER A 166 14.70 -19.89 -8.61
CA SER A 166 15.34 -20.56 -9.74
C SER A 166 14.30 -21.30 -10.54
N TYR A 167 14.50 -21.31 -11.85
CA TYR A 167 13.56 -21.88 -12.80
C TYR A 167 14.24 -22.97 -13.60
N GLN A 168 13.48 -24.03 -13.85
CA GLN A 168 13.84 -24.98 -14.89
C GLN A 168 13.43 -24.38 -16.23
N THR A 169 14.40 -24.16 -17.13
CA THR A 169 14.14 -23.60 -18.46
C THR A 169 14.67 -24.56 -19.52
N VAL A 170 13.92 -24.74 -20.61
CA VAL A 170 14.34 -25.59 -21.74
C VAL A 170 15.33 -24.85 -22.64
N ASN A 171 15.19 -23.52 -22.76
CA ASN A 171 15.94 -22.69 -23.72
C ASN A 171 16.79 -21.59 -23.05
N GLY A 172 16.94 -21.60 -21.73
CA GLY A 172 17.65 -20.54 -20.99
C GLY A 172 16.86 -19.24 -20.79
N PHE A 173 15.64 -19.15 -21.31
CA PHE A 173 14.74 -17.99 -21.13
C PHE A 173 13.63 -18.31 -20.13
N HIS A 174 13.28 -17.31 -19.31
CA HIS A 174 12.10 -17.34 -18.45
C HIS A 174 10.84 -17.04 -19.28
N SER A 175 10.30 -18.06 -19.96
CA SER A 175 9.00 -17.99 -20.65
C SER A 175 7.85 -18.39 -19.73
N ASP A 176 6.60 -18.30 -20.22
CA ASP A 176 5.41 -18.78 -19.49
C ASP A 176 5.43 -20.28 -19.15
N GLU A 177 6.29 -21.05 -19.82
CA GLU A 177 6.52 -22.47 -19.60
C GLU A 177 7.58 -22.74 -18.52
N ALA A 178 8.33 -21.72 -18.09
CA ALA A 178 9.33 -21.86 -17.05
C ALA A 178 8.66 -22.18 -15.71
N GLU A 179 8.94 -23.36 -15.18
CA GLU A 179 8.42 -23.78 -13.87
C GLU A 179 9.42 -23.44 -12.77
N VAL A 180 8.89 -22.96 -11.63
CA VAL A 180 9.71 -22.70 -10.44
C VAL A 180 10.29 -24.03 -9.94
N GLU A 181 11.61 -24.15 -9.97
CA GLU A 181 12.34 -25.32 -9.52
C GLU A 181 12.68 -25.22 -8.04
N ARG A 182 13.15 -24.05 -7.62
CA ARG A 182 13.68 -23.83 -6.27
C ARG A 182 13.40 -22.41 -5.81
N ILE A 183 13.07 -22.28 -4.53
CA ILE A 183 12.97 -21.01 -3.82
C ILE A 183 13.91 -21.04 -2.63
N GLU A 184 14.64 -19.96 -2.43
CA GLU A 184 15.59 -19.80 -1.33
C GLU A 184 15.33 -18.54 -0.56
N PHE A 185 15.44 -18.63 0.76
CA PHE A 185 15.40 -17.48 1.65
C PHE A 185 16.79 -17.23 2.20
N ARG A 186 17.29 -15.99 2.04
CA ARG A 186 18.54 -15.53 2.64
C ARG A 186 18.25 -14.35 3.55
N ARG A 187 18.83 -14.33 4.74
CA ARG A 187 18.72 -13.17 5.63
C ARG A 187 19.52 -12.01 5.03
N CYS A 188 18.91 -10.83 4.98
CA CYS A 188 19.56 -9.60 4.56
C CYS A 188 20.01 -8.77 5.76
N SER A 189 20.97 -7.88 5.55
CA SER A 189 21.23 -6.73 6.43
C SER A 189 20.08 -5.72 6.40
N SER A 190 20.13 -4.71 7.27
CA SER A 190 19.08 -3.70 7.44
C SER A 190 18.86 -2.81 6.21
N ASP A 191 19.87 -2.65 5.34
CA ASP A 191 19.78 -1.99 4.03
C ASP A 191 19.15 -2.89 2.94
N GLY A 192 18.84 -4.14 3.29
CA GLY A 192 18.25 -5.15 2.43
C GLY A 192 19.24 -5.90 1.55
N THR A 193 20.56 -5.66 1.68
CA THR A 193 21.56 -6.42 0.92
C THR A 193 21.77 -7.80 1.52
N CYS A 194 22.09 -8.77 0.68
CA CYS A 194 22.50 -10.10 1.13
C CYS A 194 23.73 -10.51 0.34
N ASP A 195 24.66 -11.18 1.01
CA ASP A 195 25.78 -11.84 0.34
C ASP A 195 25.25 -13.05 -0.42
N ASP A 196 25.38 -13.07 -1.75
CA ASP A 196 24.93 -14.19 -2.58
C ASP A 196 25.68 -15.50 -2.25
N SER A 197 26.87 -15.40 -1.65
CA SER A 197 27.63 -16.55 -1.17
C SER A 197 27.18 -17.06 0.21
N SER A 198 26.33 -16.31 0.91
CA SER A 198 25.76 -16.74 2.18
C SER A 198 24.83 -17.94 2.01
N ILE A 199 24.89 -18.84 2.99
CA ILE A 199 24.06 -20.05 3.01
C ILE A 199 22.59 -19.63 3.20
N PRO A 200 21.66 -20.08 2.33
CA PRO A 200 20.24 -19.86 2.54
C PRO A 200 19.77 -20.39 3.90
N SER A 201 18.93 -19.61 4.59
CA SER A 201 18.30 -20.08 5.83
C SER A 201 17.28 -21.18 5.56
N VAL A 202 16.60 -21.12 4.41
CA VAL A 202 15.65 -22.13 3.96
C VAL A 202 15.78 -22.31 2.45
N THR A 203 15.86 -23.55 2.00
CA THR A 203 15.81 -23.92 0.58
C THR A 203 14.64 -24.88 0.34
N LEU A 204 13.76 -24.49 -0.57
CA LEU A 204 12.61 -25.30 -1.02
C LEU A 204 12.86 -25.73 -2.45
N VAL A 205 13.11 -27.02 -2.66
CA VAL A 205 13.18 -27.62 -3.99
C VAL A 205 11.83 -28.27 -4.32
N ARG A 206 11.32 -28.01 -5.52
CA ARG A 206 10.13 -28.64 -6.06
C ARG A 206 10.47 -30.06 -6.49
N ASN A 207 9.69 -31.02 -6.01
CA ASN A 207 9.79 -32.40 -6.45
C ASN A 207 8.77 -32.64 -7.56
N PRO A 208 9.20 -32.98 -8.80
CA PRO A 208 8.30 -33.20 -9.93
C PRO A 208 7.35 -34.38 -9.72
N ASN A 209 7.68 -35.31 -8.82
CA ASN A 209 6.83 -36.45 -8.47
C ASN A 209 5.75 -36.10 -7.43
N THR A 210 5.71 -34.86 -6.94
CA THR A 210 4.70 -34.38 -5.98
C THR A 210 3.81 -33.32 -6.62
N CYS A 211 2.56 -33.23 -6.17
CA CYS A 211 1.65 -32.19 -6.65
C CYS A 211 2.19 -30.79 -6.32
N ALA A 212 1.95 -29.82 -7.20
CA ALA A 212 2.44 -28.45 -7.01
C ALA A 212 1.83 -27.78 -5.77
N SER A 213 0.63 -28.18 -5.34
CA SER A 213 0.03 -27.72 -4.07
C SER A 213 0.88 -28.07 -2.85
N HIS A 214 1.56 -29.22 -2.83
CA HIS A 214 2.47 -29.57 -1.74
C HIS A 214 3.69 -28.64 -1.68
N PHE A 215 4.22 -28.22 -2.83
CA PHE A 215 5.30 -27.23 -2.88
C PHE A 215 4.84 -25.86 -2.35
N LEU A 216 3.65 -25.41 -2.77
CA LEU A 216 3.08 -24.15 -2.30
C LEU A 216 2.78 -24.18 -0.78
N GLN A 217 2.24 -25.28 -0.24
CA GLN A 217 2.03 -25.44 1.22
C GLN A 217 3.35 -25.40 2.01
N ARG A 218 4.41 -26.04 1.50
CA ARG A 218 5.75 -25.95 2.09
C ARG A 218 6.28 -24.51 2.07
N LEU A 219 5.98 -23.77 1.02
CA LEU A 219 6.34 -22.36 0.91
C LEU A 219 5.55 -21.47 1.90
N GLU A 220 4.24 -21.64 2.03
CA GLU A 220 3.46 -20.92 3.06
C GLU A 220 3.97 -21.23 4.46
N LYS A 221 4.27 -22.51 4.73
CA LYS A 221 4.84 -22.96 6.01
C LYS A 221 6.20 -22.29 6.26
N ALA A 222 7.11 -22.31 5.29
CA ALA A 222 8.41 -21.65 5.41
C ALA A 222 8.26 -20.15 5.65
N MET A 223 7.36 -19.47 4.93
CA MET A 223 7.09 -18.04 5.13
C MET A 223 6.54 -17.74 6.52
N LYS A 224 5.71 -18.62 7.08
CA LYS A 224 5.20 -18.50 8.45
C LYS A 224 6.26 -18.77 9.51
N GLU A 225 7.18 -19.71 9.26
CA GLU A 225 8.26 -20.07 10.19
C GLU A 225 9.39 -19.03 10.22
N ILE A 226 9.75 -18.48 9.06
CA ILE A 226 10.72 -17.37 8.95
C ILE A 226 10.11 -16.07 9.51
N ASP A 227 8.81 -15.89 9.30
CA ASP A 227 8.03 -14.70 9.62
C ASP A 227 8.71 -13.35 9.30
N PRO A 228 9.14 -13.12 8.05
CA PRO A 228 9.86 -11.88 7.70
C PRO A 228 8.95 -10.64 7.74
N ASP A 229 9.48 -9.54 8.27
CA ASP A 229 8.84 -8.23 8.18
C ASP A 229 8.98 -7.64 6.77
N VAL A 230 10.07 -7.94 6.08
CA VAL A 230 10.35 -7.47 4.72
C VAL A 230 10.80 -8.63 3.84
N VAL A 231 10.13 -8.80 2.71
CA VAL A 231 10.47 -9.75 1.65
C VAL A 231 10.99 -8.98 0.46
N VAL A 232 12.27 -9.16 0.17
CA VAL A 232 12.95 -8.56 -0.98
C VAL A 232 12.98 -9.58 -2.10
N THR A 233 12.66 -9.16 -3.32
CA THR A 233 12.77 -10.00 -4.53
C THR A 233 13.48 -9.25 -5.64
N HIS A 234 13.93 -9.96 -6.66
CA HIS A 234 14.46 -9.38 -7.90
C HIS A 234 13.58 -9.76 -9.09
N GLY A 235 12.59 -8.93 -9.44
CA GLY A 235 11.57 -9.25 -10.47
C GLY A 235 10.36 -10.00 -9.89
N GLY A 236 10.06 -9.75 -8.62
CA GLY A 236 8.96 -10.41 -7.91
C GLY A 236 7.58 -10.09 -8.47
N ASP A 237 7.32 -8.81 -8.77
CA ASP A 237 6.02 -8.36 -9.30
C ASP A 237 5.79 -8.85 -10.73
N GLY A 238 6.84 -8.84 -11.56
CA GLY A 238 6.75 -9.18 -12.98
C GLY A 238 6.74 -10.68 -13.28
N LEU A 239 7.52 -11.47 -12.56
CA LEU A 239 7.73 -12.89 -12.90
C LEU A 239 7.38 -13.84 -11.75
N HIS A 240 7.94 -13.61 -10.56
CA HIS A 240 7.96 -14.66 -9.54
C HIS A 240 6.62 -14.87 -8.84
N LEU A 241 6.02 -13.80 -8.31
CA LEU A 241 4.73 -13.89 -7.65
C LEU A 241 3.61 -14.27 -8.65
N PRO A 242 3.57 -13.72 -9.89
CA PRO A 242 2.66 -14.22 -10.91
C PRO A 242 2.81 -15.71 -11.23
N ALA A 243 4.04 -16.25 -11.25
CA ALA A 243 4.26 -17.68 -11.47
C ALA A 243 3.66 -18.54 -10.33
N LEU A 244 3.80 -18.10 -9.07
CA LEU A 244 3.16 -18.77 -7.92
C LEU A 244 1.64 -18.68 -7.98
N MET A 245 1.08 -17.52 -8.36
CA MET A 245 -0.36 -17.34 -8.55
C MET A 245 -0.90 -18.28 -9.63
N ARG A 246 -0.22 -18.38 -10.78
CA ARG A 246 -0.58 -19.33 -11.85
C ARG A 246 -0.52 -20.78 -11.36
N MET A 247 0.49 -21.13 -10.57
CA MET A 247 0.65 -22.46 -9.99
C MET A 247 -0.50 -22.80 -9.02
N ALA A 248 -0.86 -21.86 -8.14
CA ALA A 248 -1.98 -22.00 -7.21
C ALA A 248 -3.33 -22.15 -7.94
N ALA A 249 -3.56 -21.34 -8.98
CA ALA A 249 -4.75 -21.40 -9.81
C ALA A 249 -4.88 -22.75 -10.54
N LYS A 250 -3.80 -23.26 -11.13
CA LYS A 250 -3.78 -24.59 -11.81
C LYS A 250 -4.16 -25.74 -10.87
N CYS A 251 -3.85 -25.61 -9.58
CA CYS A 251 -4.18 -26.61 -8.57
C CYS A 251 -5.46 -26.30 -7.78
N ALA A 252 -6.20 -25.25 -8.14
CA ALA A 252 -7.38 -24.76 -7.41
C ALA A 252 -7.15 -24.61 -5.89
N MET A 253 -5.97 -24.14 -5.51
CA MET A 253 -5.51 -24.07 -4.12
C MET A 253 -5.42 -22.61 -3.66
N PRO A 254 -6.04 -22.23 -2.52
CA PRO A 254 -5.93 -20.89 -1.97
C PRO A 254 -4.51 -20.68 -1.42
N PHE A 255 -3.77 -19.73 -1.96
CA PHE A 255 -2.37 -19.50 -1.60
C PHE A 255 -2.14 -18.09 -1.09
N SER A 256 -1.46 -17.96 0.05
CA SER A 256 -1.15 -16.69 0.70
C SER A 256 0.29 -16.65 1.19
N LEU A 257 0.95 -15.51 1.00
CA LEU A 257 2.22 -15.18 1.67
C LEU A 257 2.06 -14.06 2.72
N SER A 258 0.82 -13.61 2.94
CA SER A 258 0.46 -12.53 3.86
C SER A 258 0.31 -13.06 5.28
N ARG A 259 0.64 -12.24 6.30
CA ARG A 259 0.47 -12.60 7.72
C ARG A 259 -1.01 -12.81 8.10
N ASP A 260 -1.94 -12.10 7.47
CA ASP A 260 -3.38 -12.25 7.73
C ASP A 260 -4.09 -13.26 6.83
N GLY A 261 -3.34 -14.03 6.04
CA GLY A 261 -3.89 -15.08 5.17
C GLY A 261 -4.60 -14.57 3.91
N ARG A 262 -4.54 -13.26 3.60
CA ARG A 262 -5.09 -12.76 2.32
C ARG A 262 -4.42 -13.44 1.13
N PRO A 263 -5.19 -13.85 0.10
CA PRO A 263 -4.64 -14.47 -1.09
C PRO A 263 -3.54 -13.63 -1.74
N LEU A 264 -2.56 -14.29 -2.34
CA LEU A 264 -1.56 -13.63 -3.16
C LEU A 264 -2.22 -13.15 -4.46
N GLU A 265 -2.48 -11.85 -4.56
CA GLU A 265 -3.20 -11.24 -5.68
C GLU A 265 -2.56 -9.91 -6.10
N ALA A 266 -2.63 -9.63 -7.40
CA ALA A 266 -2.21 -8.35 -7.93
C ALA A 266 -3.24 -7.26 -7.59
N ARG A 267 -2.79 -6.21 -6.92
CA ARG A 267 -3.59 -5.01 -6.63
C ARG A 267 -3.79 -4.15 -7.88
N THR A 268 -2.83 -4.14 -8.79
CA THR A 268 -2.90 -3.41 -10.05
C THR A 268 -2.53 -4.30 -11.23
N SER A 269 -3.11 -4.03 -12.40
CA SER A 269 -2.67 -4.66 -13.65
C SER A 269 -1.35 -4.06 -14.13
N ALA A 270 -0.57 -4.87 -14.86
CA ALA A 270 0.61 -4.39 -15.58
C ALA A 270 0.20 -3.37 -16.67
N ARG A 271 1.06 -2.38 -16.93
CA ARG A 271 0.79 -1.31 -17.91
C ARG A 271 2.05 -0.84 -18.61
N THR A 272 1.89 -0.39 -19.85
CA THR A 272 2.94 0.27 -20.62
C THR A 272 2.84 1.78 -20.43
N ILE A 273 3.96 2.41 -20.11
CA ILE A 273 4.07 3.85 -19.88
C ILE A 273 5.05 4.42 -20.89
N HIS A 274 4.68 5.52 -21.55
CA HIS A 274 5.58 6.27 -22.41
C HIS A 274 6.09 7.49 -21.65
N SER A 275 7.39 7.60 -21.43
CA SER A 275 8.00 8.72 -20.71
C SER A 275 9.36 9.03 -21.30
N TYR A 276 9.64 10.33 -21.53
CA TYR A 276 10.91 10.80 -22.11
C TYR A 276 11.33 10.07 -23.41
N GLY A 277 10.37 9.77 -24.29
CA GLY A 277 10.62 9.04 -25.54
C GLY A 277 10.93 7.55 -25.36
N GLN A 278 10.88 7.03 -24.14
CA GLN A 278 11.05 5.61 -23.84
C GLN A 278 9.70 4.94 -23.54
N THR A 279 9.58 3.69 -23.97
CA THR A 279 8.45 2.82 -23.62
C THR A 279 8.88 1.93 -22.47
N LEU A 280 8.31 2.14 -21.29
CA LEU A 280 8.61 1.41 -20.07
C LEU A 280 7.44 0.48 -19.73
N HIS A 281 7.73 -0.78 -19.43
CA HIS A 281 6.74 -1.69 -18.87
C HIS A 281 6.73 -1.55 -17.34
N LYS A 282 5.55 -1.43 -16.74
CA LYS A 282 5.35 -1.45 -15.29
C LYS A 282 4.54 -2.68 -14.92
N ASP A 283 5.14 -3.55 -14.11
CA ASP A 283 4.51 -4.77 -13.63
C ASP A 283 3.33 -4.48 -12.70
N GLY A 284 2.47 -5.49 -12.52
CA GLY A 284 1.37 -5.43 -11.58
C GLY A 284 1.86 -5.47 -10.14
N TYR A 285 1.39 -4.56 -9.29
CA TYR A 285 1.76 -4.52 -7.88
C TYR A 285 1.12 -5.68 -7.13
N ILE A 286 1.93 -6.57 -6.55
CA ILE A 286 1.47 -7.67 -5.70
C ILE A 286 1.91 -7.42 -4.24
N PRO A 287 1.03 -6.90 -3.37
CA PRO A 287 1.36 -6.65 -1.97
C PRO A 287 1.42 -7.95 -1.15
N LEU A 288 2.17 -7.90 -0.05
CA LEU A 288 2.01 -8.84 1.06
C LEU A 288 1.38 -8.09 2.24
N TYR A 289 0.34 -8.64 2.86
CA TYR A 289 -0.33 -7.95 3.96
C TYR A 289 0.29 -8.35 5.30
N GLY A 290 0.70 -7.36 6.08
CA GLY A 290 1.46 -7.54 7.32
C GLY A 290 2.94 -7.86 7.15
N ARG A 291 3.42 -7.82 5.91
CA ARG A 291 4.84 -7.84 5.53
C ARG A 291 5.06 -6.74 4.50
N LEU A 292 6.27 -6.29 4.28
CA LEU A 292 6.60 -5.40 3.18
C LEU A 292 7.17 -6.22 2.02
N HIS A 293 6.52 -6.26 0.87
CA HIS A 293 7.12 -6.80 -0.35
C HIS A 293 7.77 -5.70 -1.19
N ILE A 294 9.08 -5.82 -1.36
CA ILE A 294 9.93 -4.87 -2.08
C ILE A 294 10.58 -5.57 -3.27
N ASP A 295 10.11 -5.25 -4.47
CA ASP A 295 10.75 -5.68 -5.70
C ASP A 295 11.88 -4.72 -6.10
N ARG A 296 13.14 -5.18 -6.02
CA ARG A 296 14.32 -4.38 -6.34
C ARG A 296 14.36 -3.93 -7.80
N VAL A 297 13.85 -4.75 -8.73
CA VAL A 297 13.88 -4.41 -10.17
C VAL A 297 12.89 -3.30 -10.46
N GLY A 298 11.68 -3.41 -9.92
CA GLY A 298 10.60 -2.43 -10.07
C GLY A 298 10.78 -1.15 -9.26
N SER A 299 11.78 -1.08 -8.36
CA SER A 299 11.96 0.05 -7.44
C SER A 299 13.22 0.86 -7.74
N PHE A 300 13.05 2.00 -8.41
CA PHE A 300 14.13 2.98 -8.59
C PHE A 300 14.68 3.47 -7.23
N ILE A 301 13.79 3.74 -6.28
CA ILE A 301 14.13 4.27 -4.96
C ILE A 301 15.07 3.32 -4.22
N VAL A 302 14.76 2.02 -4.20
CA VAL A 302 15.57 1.03 -3.49
C VAL A 302 16.89 0.77 -4.23
N ARG A 303 16.90 0.86 -5.56
CA ARG A 303 18.13 0.70 -6.33
C ARG A 303 19.14 1.81 -6.05
N GLU A 304 18.69 3.05 -5.93
CA GLU A 304 19.59 4.20 -5.68
C GLU A 304 19.85 4.44 -4.19
N GLY A 305 18.84 4.22 -3.32
CA GLY A 305 18.88 4.61 -1.90
C GLY A 305 18.79 3.45 -0.91
N GLY A 306 18.72 2.19 -1.37
CA GLY A 306 18.53 1.02 -0.52
C GLY A 306 17.19 1.01 0.22
N LEU A 307 17.02 0.05 1.15
CA LEU A 307 15.82 -0.01 1.98
C LEU A 307 15.71 1.16 2.97
N GLN A 308 16.84 1.63 3.50
CA GLN A 308 16.84 2.77 4.42
C GLN A 308 16.32 4.04 3.74
N GLY A 309 16.78 4.34 2.52
CA GLY A 309 16.25 5.47 1.74
C GLY A 309 14.76 5.33 1.43
N LEU A 310 14.29 4.10 1.14
CA LEU A 310 12.86 3.83 1.00
C LEU A 310 12.09 4.13 2.29
N PHE A 311 12.61 3.69 3.44
CA PHE A 311 11.93 3.86 4.73
C PHE A 311 11.87 5.33 5.16
N GLU A 312 12.93 6.11 4.90
CA GLU A 312 12.93 7.55 5.09
C GLU A 312 11.85 8.24 4.24
N LEU A 313 11.80 7.89 2.96
CA LEU A 313 10.79 8.45 2.06
C LEU A 313 9.37 8.06 2.47
N ALA A 314 9.16 6.84 2.96
CA ALA A 314 7.87 6.42 3.51
C ALA A 314 7.50 7.23 4.76
N ARG A 315 8.45 7.49 5.66
CA ARG A 315 8.26 8.31 6.87
C ARG A 315 7.90 9.76 6.52
N HIS A 316 8.60 10.36 5.56
CA HIS A 316 8.36 11.74 5.12
C HIS A 316 7.12 11.91 4.26
N SER A 317 6.74 10.92 3.47
CA SER A 317 5.49 10.96 2.71
C SER A 317 4.28 10.51 3.55
N GLN A 318 4.50 9.85 4.70
CA GLN A 318 3.48 9.13 5.46
C GLN A 318 2.70 8.14 4.60
N GLN A 319 3.40 7.30 3.85
CA GLN A 319 2.76 6.27 3.03
C GLN A 319 3.32 4.89 3.33
N SER A 320 2.63 3.86 2.83
CA SER A 320 3.15 2.50 2.85
C SER A 320 4.51 2.44 2.14
N PRO A 321 5.53 1.81 2.74
CA PRO A 321 6.78 1.52 2.05
C PRO A 321 6.59 0.64 0.81
N GLN A 322 5.57 -0.23 0.79
CA GLN A 322 5.25 -1.05 -0.39
C GLN A 322 4.73 -0.21 -1.56
N ASP A 323 3.94 0.81 -1.25
CA ASP A 323 3.38 1.71 -2.26
C ASP A 323 4.48 2.64 -2.78
N ILE A 324 5.26 3.26 -1.88
CA ILE A 324 6.38 4.16 -2.21
C ILE A 324 7.41 3.45 -3.10
N SER A 325 7.75 2.18 -2.81
CA SER A 325 8.78 1.46 -3.56
C SER A 325 8.47 1.36 -5.06
N ARG A 326 7.20 1.50 -5.46
CA ARG A 326 6.72 1.41 -6.84
C ARG A 326 6.43 2.77 -7.48
N LEU A 327 6.73 3.87 -6.79
CA LEU A 327 6.58 5.23 -7.28
C LEU A 327 7.89 5.73 -7.93
N SER A 328 7.75 6.71 -8.82
CA SER A 328 8.91 7.47 -9.30
C SER A 328 9.37 8.45 -8.20
N PRO A 329 10.62 8.92 -8.23
CA PRO A 329 11.08 9.97 -7.31
C PRO A 329 10.18 11.21 -7.33
N GLY A 330 9.73 11.64 -8.51
CA GLY A 330 8.81 12.77 -8.65
C GLY A 330 7.46 12.52 -7.97
N SER A 331 6.90 11.32 -8.10
CA SER A 331 5.65 10.96 -7.40
C SER A 331 5.79 10.94 -5.88
N VAL A 332 6.95 10.54 -5.35
CA VAL A 332 7.22 10.61 -3.91
C VAL A 332 7.34 12.05 -3.42
N ILE A 333 8.02 12.91 -4.18
CA ILE A 333 8.07 14.35 -3.88
C ILE A 333 6.66 14.94 -3.86
N SER A 334 5.82 14.62 -4.85
CA SER A 334 4.42 15.04 -4.86
C SER A 334 3.67 14.54 -3.63
N ALA A 335 3.88 13.29 -3.20
CA ALA A 335 3.26 12.78 -1.99
C ALA A 335 3.69 13.55 -0.74
N ILE A 336 4.97 13.91 -0.62
CA ILE A 336 5.48 14.76 0.48
C ILE A 336 4.83 16.14 0.44
N GLN A 337 4.74 16.77 -0.74
CA GLN A 337 4.08 18.06 -0.92
C GLN A 337 2.59 18.01 -0.54
N MET A 338 1.89 16.95 -0.95
CA MET A 338 0.49 16.72 -0.56
C MET A 338 0.34 16.56 0.96
N ARG A 339 1.26 15.83 1.60
CA ARG A 339 1.31 15.67 3.07
C ARG A 339 1.43 17.03 3.76
N THR A 340 2.39 17.85 3.34
CA THR A 340 2.61 19.19 3.90
C THR A 340 1.39 20.10 3.66
N ALA A 341 0.80 20.08 2.47
CA ALA A 341 -0.42 20.85 2.20
C ALA A 341 -1.57 20.45 3.13
N MET A 342 -1.76 19.14 3.37
CA MET A 342 -2.77 18.66 4.31
C MET A 342 -2.47 19.05 5.76
N GLU A 343 -1.20 19.01 6.21
CA GLU A 343 -0.77 19.51 7.53
C GLU A 343 -1.09 20.99 7.71
N ASP A 344 -0.93 21.77 6.63
CA ASP A 344 -1.25 23.20 6.58
C ASP A 344 -2.76 23.49 6.45
N GLY A 345 -3.62 22.46 6.38
CA GLY A 345 -5.07 22.63 6.22
C GLY A 345 -5.49 23.13 4.84
N VAL A 346 -4.69 22.81 3.81
CA VAL A 346 -4.97 23.10 2.40
C VAL A 346 -5.50 21.84 1.73
N LEU A 347 -6.63 21.98 1.02
CA LEU A 347 -7.23 20.86 0.29
C LEU A 347 -6.41 20.54 -0.97
N VAL A 348 -6.00 19.28 -1.09
CA VAL A 348 -5.28 18.76 -2.25
C VAL A 348 -6.27 18.53 -3.40
N PRO A 349 -6.06 19.16 -4.57
CA PRO A 349 -6.94 19.03 -5.74
C PRO A 349 -6.93 17.62 -6.36
#